data_AF-A0A2N5W9P2-F1
#
_entry.id   AF-A0A2N5W9P2-F1
#
_cell.length_a   1.000
_cell.length_b   1.000
_cell.length_c   1.000
_cell.angle_alpha   90.00
_cell.angle_beta   90.00
_cell.angle_gamma   90.00
#
_symmetry.space_group_name_H-M   'P 1'
#
loop_
_entity.id
_entity.type
_entity.pdbx_description
1 polymer ?
#
loop_
_entity_poly.entity_id
_entity_poly.type
_entity_poly.pdbx_seq_one_letter_code
_entity_poly.pdbx_strand_id
1 'polypeptide(L)'
;MKIVLNKCFGGFGLSHEAKMMIFEKREIEVFPYLFTFGDEEFLYEKLSNLKVVEIPDGASYEISDYDGIETAHYGFQTGSV
;
A
#
# COMPACT_ATOMS: atom_id res chain seq x y z
N MET A 1 9.08 -13.33 11.56
CA MET A 1 8.28 -12.10 11.44
C MET A 1 7.38 -12.12 10.19
N LYS A 2 6.36 -11.26 10.10
CA LYS A 2 5.47 -11.15 8.92
C LYS A 2 5.61 -9.76 8.28
N ILE A 3 5.72 -9.71 6.96
CA ILE A 3 5.75 -8.47 6.18
C ILE A 3 4.58 -8.45 5.21
N VAL A 4 3.94 -7.29 5.04
CA VAL A 4 2.94 -7.05 4.00
C VAL A 4 3.62 -6.33 2.85
N LEU A 5 3.64 -6.97 1.68
CA LEU A 5 4.15 -6.40 0.44
C LEU A 5 2.98 -5.96 -0.42
N ASN A 6 3.10 -4.80 -1.05
CA ASN A 6 2.24 -4.45 -2.16
C ASN A 6 2.76 -5.16 -3.43
N LYS A 7 1.83 -5.50 -4.32
CA LYS A 7 2.06 -6.25 -5.57
C LYS A 7 1.21 -5.66 -6.70
N CYS A 8 0.73 -4.44 -6.53
CA CYS A 8 0.02 -3.67 -7.54
C CYS A 8 0.56 -2.24 -7.62
N PHE A 9 0.75 -1.73 -8.85
CA PHE A 9 1.14 -0.35 -9.16
C PHE A 9 0.29 0.74 -8.45
N GLY A 10 -0.85 0.38 -7.87
CA GLY A 10 -1.66 1.26 -7.04
C GLY A 10 -1.15 1.30 -5.60
N GLY A 11 -0.77 2.50 -5.14
CA GLY A 11 -0.47 2.73 -3.73
C GLY A 11 -1.65 2.31 -2.83
N PHE A 12 -1.35 1.80 -1.64
CA PHE A 12 -2.37 1.46 -0.65
C PHE A 12 -2.80 2.74 0.08
N GLY A 13 -4.09 3.00 0.07
CA GLY A 13 -4.70 4.13 0.76
C GLY A 13 -5.62 3.67 1.87
N LEU A 14 -5.97 4.60 2.75
CA LEU A 14 -7.10 4.41 3.65
C LEU A 14 -8.39 4.24 2.83
N SER A 15 -9.30 3.38 3.29
CA SER A 15 -10.66 3.33 2.76
C SER A 15 -11.35 4.68 2.96
N HIS A 16 -12.42 4.96 2.21
CA HIS A 16 -13.21 6.17 2.41
C HIS A 16 -13.66 6.31 3.88
N GLU A 17 -14.18 5.24 4.47
CA GLU A 17 -14.60 5.18 5.88
C GLU A 17 -13.47 5.52 6.85
N ALA A 18 -12.27 4.94 6.65
CA ALA A 18 -11.12 5.20 7.51
C ALA A 18 -10.64 6.66 7.41
N LYS A 19 -10.69 7.27 6.21
CA LYS A 19 -10.41 8.71 6.04
C LYS A 19 -11.41 9.56 6.80
N MET A 20 -12.71 9.29 6.65
CA MET A 20 -13.78 10.03 7.33
C MET A 20 -13.63 9.98 8.85
N MET A 21 -13.32 8.80 9.41
CA MET A 21 -13.05 8.65 10.85
C MET A 21 -11.86 9.51 11.32
N ILE A 22 -10.78 9.61 10.53
CA ILE A 22 -9.63 10.45 10.88
C ILE A 22 -9.99 11.93 10.83
N PHE A 23 -10.77 12.36 9.83
CA PHE A 23 -11.20 13.76 9.72
C PHE A 23 -12.06 14.16 10.92
N GLU A 24 -13.01 13.32 11.32
CA GLU A 24 -13.84 13.53 12.51
C GLU A 24 -12.97 13.64 13.77
N LYS A 25 -12.06 12.68 14.00
CA LYS A 25 -11.17 12.69 15.17
C LYS A 25 -10.23 13.90 15.23
N ARG A 26 -9.95 14.51 14.09
CA ARG A 26 -9.05 15.68 13.98
C ARG A 26 -9.80 16.99 13.85
N GLU A 27 -11.14 16.97 13.92
CA GLU A 27 -11.98 18.16 13.74
C GLU A 27 -11.68 18.88 12.40
N ILE A 28 -11.40 18.10 11.36
CA ILE A 28 -11.13 18.60 10.01
C ILE A 28 -12.45 18.62 9.23
N GLU A 29 -12.90 19.80 8.82
CA GLU A 29 -14.01 19.95 7.89
C GLU A 29 -13.60 19.49 6.49
N VAL A 30 -14.44 18.66 5.86
CA VAL A 30 -14.21 18.13 4.50
C VAL A 30 -15.46 18.29 3.65
N PHE A 31 -15.26 18.60 2.37
CA PHE A 31 -16.34 18.81 1.39
C PHE A 31 -16.29 17.72 0.32
N PRO A 32 -17.45 17.16 -0.10
CA PRO A 32 -17.47 16.19 -1.18
C PRO A 32 -17.05 16.85 -2.50
N TYR A 33 -16.12 16.20 -3.21
CA TYR A 33 -15.73 16.60 -4.55
C TYR A 33 -16.30 15.59 -5.56
N LEU A 34 -17.32 16.01 -6.31
CA LEU A 34 -17.84 15.24 -7.44
C LEU A 34 -16.99 15.58 -8.66
N PHE A 35 -16.23 14.60 -9.13
CA PHE A 35 -15.43 14.72 -10.34
C PHE A 35 -16.03 13.83 -11.42
N THR A 36 -16.52 14.45 -12.49
CA THR A 36 -17.05 13.76 -13.66
C THR A 36 -15.99 13.76 -14.77
N PHE A 37 -15.52 12.59 -15.19
CA PHE A 37 -14.63 12.42 -16.34
C PHE A 37 -15.43 11.85 -17.52
N GLY A 38 -16.04 12.72 -18.33
CA GLY A 38 -16.89 12.29 -19.44
C GLY A 38 -18.14 11.50 -19.01
N ASP A 39 -18.75 10.79 -19.98
CA ASP A 39 -19.95 9.97 -19.79
C ASP A 39 -19.65 8.53 -19.32
N GLU A 40 -18.38 8.20 -19.03
CA GLU A 40 -17.96 6.86 -18.62
C GLU A 40 -17.80 6.76 -17.11
N GLU A 41 -18.55 5.84 -16.50
CA GLU A 41 -18.52 5.54 -15.07
C GLU A 41 -17.23 4.77 -14.73
N PHE A 42 -16.16 5.48 -14.36
CA PHE A 42 -14.92 4.85 -13.89
C PHE A 42 -15.11 4.26 -12.48
N LEU A 43 -15.39 2.96 -12.41
CA LEU A 43 -15.26 2.17 -11.19
C LEU A 43 -13.78 2.07 -10.81
N TYR A 44 -13.34 2.90 -9.86
CA TYR A 44 -12.05 2.75 -9.16
C TYR A 44 -12.08 1.51 -8.25
N GLU A 45 -12.23 0.32 -8.84
CA GLU A 45 -12.35 -0.94 -8.10
C GLU A 45 -11.02 -1.69 -7.97
N LYS A 46 -9.93 -1.17 -8.52
CA LYS A 46 -8.64 -1.85 -8.40
C LYS A 46 -8.00 -1.56 -7.05
N LEU A 47 -8.44 -2.30 -6.05
CA LEU A 47 -7.79 -2.37 -4.73
C LEU A 47 -6.34 -2.86 -4.90
N SER A 48 -5.43 -2.35 -4.07
CA SER A 48 -4.04 -2.81 -4.04
C SER A 48 -3.99 -4.32 -3.76
N ASN A 49 -3.14 -5.04 -4.50
CA ASN A 49 -2.91 -6.45 -4.26
C ASN A 49 -1.86 -6.60 -3.16
N LEU A 50 -2.28 -6.95 -1.95
CA LEU A 50 -1.37 -7.11 -0.81
C LEU A 50 -1.05 -8.59 -0.60
N LYS A 51 0.23 -8.88 -0.35
CA LYS A 51 0.72 -10.22 -0.04
C LYS A 51 1.42 -10.23 1.31
N VAL A 52 0.97 -11.09 2.21
CA VAL A 52 1.67 -11.38 3.46
C VAL A 52 2.75 -12.43 3.18
N VAL A 53 3.98 -12.17 3.60
CA VAL A 53 5.10 -13.11 3.55
C VAL A 53 5.68 -13.33 4.94
N GLU A 54 6.10 -14.56 5.20
CA GLU A 54 6.80 -14.93 6.44
C GLU A 54 8.30 -14.88 6.22
N ILE A 55 9.01 -14.17 7.09
CA ILE A 55 10.48 -14.11 7.11
C ILE A 55 10.95 -14.80 8.39
N PRO A 56 11.94 -15.70 8.32
CA PRO A 56 12.51 -16.35 9.50
C PRO A 56 13.01 -15.32 10.53
N ASP A 57 12.83 -15.64 11.81
CA ASP A 57 13.30 -14.75 12.87
C ASP A 57 14.84 -14.66 12.85
N GLY A 58 15.35 -13.43 13.01
CA GLY A 58 16.79 -13.14 12.94
C GLY A 58 17.38 -13.01 11.53
N ALA A 59 16.59 -13.22 10.46
CA ALA A 59 17.05 -12.99 9.11
C ALA A 59 17.17 -11.48 8.80
N SER A 60 18.27 -11.08 8.16
CA SER A 60 18.36 -9.79 7.48
C SER A 60 17.48 -9.80 6.22
N TYR A 61 16.87 -8.65 5.92
CA TYR A 61 16.05 -8.47 4.74
C TYR A 61 16.19 -7.07 4.14
N GLU A 62 15.88 -6.96 2.85
CA GLU A 62 15.81 -5.70 2.10
C GLU A 62 14.54 -5.68 1.25
N ILE A 63 13.90 -4.51 1.12
CA ILE A 63 12.76 -4.28 0.24
C ILE A 63 13.22 -3.40 -0.92
N SER A 64 13.03 -3.87 -2.16
CA SER A 64 13.47 -3.21 -3.39
C SER A 64 12.32 -2.70 -4.27
N ASP A 65 12.69 -1.94 -5.29
CA ASP A 65 11.90 -1.48 -6.45
C ASP A 65 10.86 -0.36 -6.20
N TYR A 66 10.22 -0.26 -5.02
CA TYR A 66 9.32 0.85 -4.62
C TYR A 66 8.37 1.39 -5.72
N ASP A 67 8.00 0.55 -6.68
CA ASP A 67 7.26 0.87 -7.91
C ASP A 67 5.81 0.35 -7.88
N GLY A 68 5.39 -0.15 -6.71
CA GLY A 68 4.13 -0.86 -6.51
C GLY A 68 4.20 -2.36 -6.82
N ILE A 69 5.35 -2.93 -7.16
CA ILE A 69 5.58 -4.37 -7.22
C ILE A 69 6.74 -4.73 -6.28
N GLU A 70 6.57 -4.39 -5.02
CA GLU A 70 7.63 -4.44 -4.02
C GLU A 70 8.16 -5.86 -3.83
N THR A 71 9.47 -6.03 -3.83
CA THR A 71 10.13 -7.34 -3.68
C THR A 71 10.92 -7.39 -2.39
N ALA A 72 10.78 -8.47 -1.61
CA ALA A 72 11.55 -8.69 -0.39
C ALA A 72 12.61 -9.76 -0.60
N HIS A 73 13.85 -9.41 -0.28
CA HIS A 73 15.02 -10.28 -0.28
C HIS A 73 15.35 -10.65 1.16
N TYR A 74 15.52 -11.93 1.51
CA TYR A 74 15.89 -12.37 2.85
C TYR A 74 16.87 -13.53 2.83
N GLY A 75 17.75 -13.61 3.84
CA GLY A 75 18.71 -14.71 3.98
C GLY A 75 19.94 -14.63 3.06
N PHE A 76 20.23 -13.46 2.49
CA PHE A 76 21.44 -13.23 1.70
C PHE A 76 22.63 -12.92 2.62
N GLN A 77 23.78 -13.58 2.40
CA GLN A 77 25.05 -13.09 2.92
C GLN A 77 25.40 -11.79 2.17
N THR A 78 25.13 -10.65 2.77
CA THR A 78 25.59 -9.35 2.27
C THR A 78 27.08 -9.21 2.56
N GLY A 79 27.92 -9.60 1.60
CA GLY A 79 29.36 -9.33 1.64
C GLY A 79 29.67 -8.05 0.86
N SER A 80 30.53 -7.19 1.40
CA SER A 80 31.19 -6.13 0.64
C SER A 80 32.39 -6.72 -0.10
N VAL A 81 32.57 -6.37 -1.38
CA VAL A 81 33.82 -6.58 -2.11
C VAL A 81 34.76 -5.43 -1.81
#